data_AF-A0A2E6BQB8-F1
#
_entry.id   AF-A0A2E6BQB8-F1
#
_cell.length_a   1.000
_cell.length_b   1.000
_cell.length_c   1.000
_cell.angle_alpha   90.00
_cell.angle_beta   90.00
_cell.angle_gamma   90.00
#
_symmetry.space_group_name_H-M   'P 1'
#
loop_
_entity.id
_entity.type
_entity.pdbx_description
1 polymer ?
#
loop_
_entity_poly.entity_id
_entity_poly.type
_entity_poly.pdbx_seq_one_letter_code
_entity_poly.pdbx_strand_id
1 'polypeptide(L)'
;MVAIVSKKRVVGCLEPVSFPELKTGVLLAKVDTGAYSGALHCTNLKVVKRGPQKQRILKFTPLGNKALAQETDDFESTYIRSATGHRQRRYIITTTIRCGGKNYLTKIGLSDRSDMKREALLGRRFLRENNLLVDVRKNSELDDEGENTR
;
A
#
# COMPACT_ATOMS: atom_id res chain seq x y z
N MET A 1 12.32 -20.07 31.70
CA MET A 1 12.31 -19.72 30.26
C MET A 1 12.33 -18.21 30.14
N VAL A 2 13.43 -17.61 29.71
CA VAL A 2 13.46 -16.19 29.34
C VAL A 2 12.88 -16.12 27.92
N ALA A 3 11.70 -15.53 27.76
CA ALA A 3 11.19 -15.20 26.45
C ALA A 3 12.17 -14.22 25.80
N ILE A 4 12.83 -14.64 24.72
CA ILE A 4 13.56 -13.70 23.87
C ILE A 4 12.50 -12.80 23.26
N VAL A 5 12.28 -11.63 23.85
CA VAL A 5 11.44 -10.59 23.26
C VAL A 5 12.16 -10.13 22.00
N SER A 6 11.77 -10.68 20.86
CA SER A 6 12.14 -10.16 19.55
C SER A 6 11.89 -8.66 19.55
N LYS A 7 12.96 -7.87 19.40
CA LYS A 7 12.88 -6.40 19.34
C LYS A 7 11.98 -6.04 18.16
N LYS A 8 10.73 -5.66 18.45
CA LYS A 8 9.76 -5.23 17.44
C LYS A 8 10.35 -4.04 16.70
N ARG A 9 10.25 -4.06 15.36
CA ARG A 9 10.68 -2.90 14.57
C ARG A 9 9.62 -1.81 14.71
N VAL A 10 10.08 -0.60 15.01
CA VAL A 10 9.22 0.56 15.21
C VAL A 10 9.19 1.40 13.94
N VAL A 11 7.99 1.75 13.48
CA VAL A 11 7.72 2.66 12.36
C VAL A 11 6.95 3.89 12.84
N GLY A 12 7.02 4.99 12.11
CA GLY A 12 6.26 6.21 12.40
C GLY A 12 4.81 6.15 11.93
N CYS A 13 4.04 7.21 12.19
CA CYS A 13 2.74 7.44 11.53
C CYS A 13 2.89 7.70 10.03
N LEU A 14 4.04 8.25 9.64
CA LEU A 14 4.50 8.37 8.27
C LEU A 14 5.83 7.65 8.15
N GLU A 15 5.93 6.79 7.15
CA GLU A 15 7.11 5.96 6.96
C GLU A 15 7.57 6.05 5.50
N PRO A 16 8.86 6.37 5.25
CA PRO A 16 9.43 6.26 3.92
C PRO A 16 9.39 4.80 3.44
N VAL A 17 8.80 4.58 2.27
CA VAL A 17 8.71 3.26 1.66
C VAL A 17 9.04 3.31 0.18
N SER A 18 9.35 2.15 -0.40
CA SER A 18 9.37 1.97 -1.84
C SER A 18 8.80 0.61 -2.23
N PHE A 19 8.32 0.48 -3.46
CA PHE A 19 7.89 -0.77 -4.07
C PHE A 19 8.85 -1.08 -5.23
N PRO A 20 9.96 -1.80 -4.99
CA PRO A 20 11.02 -1.97 -5.99
C PRO A 20 10.54 -2.60 -7.30
N GLU A 21 9.65 -3.60 -7.22
CA GLU A 21 9.06 -4.27 -8.38
C GLU A 21 8.18 -3.32 -9.22
N LEU A 22 7.59 -2.31 -8.57
CA LEU A 22 6.77 -1.27 -9.21
C LEU A 22 7.56 0.00 -9.54
N LYS A 23 8.87 0.03 -9.24
CA LYS A 23 9.81 1.11 -9.57
C LYS A 23 9.39 2.50 -9.06
N THR A 24 8.70 2.57 -7.92
CA THR A 24 8.09 3.82 -7.41
C THR A 24 9.08 4.89 -6.92
N GLY A 25 10.35 4.56 -6.75
CA GLY A 25 11.23 5.36 -5.90
C GLY A 25 10.76 5.35 -4.44
N VAL A 26 11.34 6.24 -3.60
CA VAL A 26 10.92 6.43 -2.21
C VAL A 26 9.74 7.39 -2.15
N LEU A 27 8.71 7.02 -1.40
CA LEU A 27 7.52 7.83 -1.13
C LEU A 27 7.13 7.72 0.34
N LEU A 28 6.34 8.67 0.84
CA LEU A 28 5.81 8.62 2.21
C LEU A 28 4.50 7.84 2.24
N ALA A 29 4.48 6.76 3.02
CA ALA A 29 3.27 6.01 3.30
C ALA A 29 2.66 6.42 4.64
N LYS A 30 1.34 6.56 4.68
CA LYS A 30 0.58 6.69 5.92
C LYS A 30 0.46 5.32 6.60
N VAL A 31 0.88 5.22 7.84
CA VAL A 31 0.66 4.04 8.68
C VAL A 31 -0.66 4.22 9.41
N ASP A 32 -1.67 3.48 8.98
CA ASP A 32 -3.05 3.64 9.43
C ASP A 32 -3.51 2.41 10.20
N THR A 33 -3.48 2.52 11.53
CA THR A 33 -3.97 1.47 12.43
C THR A 33 -5.50 1.34 12.42
N GLY A 34 -6.24 2.30 11.85
CA GLY A 34 -7.69 2.22 11.62
C GLY A 34 -8.04 1.38 10.38
N ALA A 35 -7.15 1.29 9.40
CA ALA A 35 -7.33 0.48 8.19
C ALA A 35 -6.87 -0.97 8.36
N TYR A 36 -7.65 -1.95 7.87
CA TYR A 36 -7.22 -3.35 7.84
C TYR A 36 -6.17 -3.62 6.75
N SER A 37 -6.47 -3.22 5.52
CA SER A 37 -5.63 -3.43 4.34
C SER A 37 -4.91 -2.16 3.92
N GLY A 38 -3.71 -2.29 3.36
CA GLY A 38 -2.99 -1.18 2.72
C GLY A 38 -3.52 -0.84 1.32
N ALA A 39 -3.09 0.31 0.81
CA ALA A 39 -3.37 0.76 -0.55
C ALA A 39 -2.18 1.47 -1.18
N LEU A 40 -2.04 1.38 -2.51
CA LEU A 40 -1.12 2.16 -3.33
C LEU A 40 -1.92 2.87 -4.42
N HIS A 41 -1.59 4.14 -4.64
CA HIS A 41 -2.15 4.93 -5.71
C HIS A 41 -1.78 4.31 -7.05
N CYS A 42 -2.80 3.97 -7.83
CA CYS A 42 -2.66 3.53 -9.20
C CYS A 42 -3.82 4.06 -10.02
N THR A 43 -3.52 4.51 -11.24
CA THR A 43 -4.51 4.87 -12.25
C THR A 43 -4.58 3.80 -13.33
N ASN A 44 -5.47 3.97 -14.31
CA ASN A 44 -5.63 3.06 -15.46
C ASN A 44 -5.88 1.59 -15.09
N LEU A 45 -6.54 1.34 -13.95
CA LEU A 45 -6.86 0.00 -13.45
C LEU A 45 -7.90 -0.69 -14.34
N LYS A 46 -7.45 -1.59 -15.21
CA LYS A 46 -8.32 -2.33 -16.13
C LYS A 46 -7.91 -3.79 -16.27
N VAL A 47 -8.89 -4.68 -16.28
CA VAL A 47 -8.66 -6.10 -16.58
C VAL A 47 -8.97 -6.35 -18.04
N VAL A 48 -8.00 -6.87 -18.78
CA VAL A 48 -8.17 -7.34 -20.17
C VAL A 48 -8.10 -8.86 -20.21
N LYS A 49 -8.59 -9.45 -21.31
CA LYS A 49 -8.43 -10.88 -21.60
C LYS A 49 -7.40 -11.02 -22.73
N ARG A 50 -6.39 -11.87 -22.55
CA ARG A 50 -5.31 -12.10 -23.53
C ARG A 50 -5.23 -13.58 -23.90
N GLY A 51 -4.98 -13.85 -25.19
CA GLY A 51 -4.76 -15.19 -25.72
C GLY A 51 -6.03 -16.06 -25.85
N PRO A 52 -5.89 -17.27 -26.41
CA PRO A 52 -7.01 -18.19 -26.66
C PRO A 52 -7.78 -18.58 -25.39
N GLN A 53 -7.06 -18.75 -24.28
CA GLN A 53 -7.59 -19.13 -22.98
C GLN A 53 -8.23 -17.95 -22.22
N LYS A 54 -8.27 -16.75 -22.82
CA LYS A 54 -8.83 -15.53 -22.22
C LYS A 54 -8.26 -15.23 -20.82
N GLN A 55 -6.95 -15.44 -20.65
CA GLN A 55 -6.26 -15.18 -19.38
C GLN A 55 -6.50 -13.73 -18.96
N ARG A 56 -6.84 -13.52 -17.69
CA ARG A 56 -7.11 -12.19 -17.14
C ARG A 56 -5.79 -11.51 -16.83
N ILE A 57 -5.57 -10.35 -17.43
CA ILE A 57 -4.41 -9.49 -17.19
C ILE A 57 -4.89 -8.17 -16.62
N LEU A 58 -4.43 -7.82 -15.41
CA LEU A 58 -4.63 -6.50 -14.83
C LEU A 58 -3.57 -5.55 -15.36
N LYS A 59 -4.00 -4.44 -15.97
CA LYS A 59 -3.15 -3.31 -16.34
C LYS A 59 -3.36 -2.17 -15.35
N PHE A 60 -2.29 -1.48 -14.96
CA PHE A 60 -2.35 -0.38 -14.02
C PHE A 60 -1.12 0.55 -14.14
N THR A 61 -1.23 1.76 -13.61
CA THR A 61 -0.18 2.78 -13.64
C THR A 61 0.11 3.28 -12.23
N PRO A 62 1.17 2.77 -11.56
CA PRO A 62 1.59 3.23 -10.25
C PRO A 62 1.82 4.75 -10.22
N LEU A 63 1.34 5.40 -9.16
CA LEU A 63 1.55 6.82 -8.89
C LEU A 63 1.07 7.77 -10.02
N GLY A 64 0.21 7.29 -10.91
CA GLY A 64 -0.19 8.04 -12.12
C GLY A 64 0.91 8.24 -13.16
N ASN A 65 2.12 7.71 -12.93
CA ASN A 65 3.26 7.89 -13.81
C ASN A 65 3.25 6.85 -14.94
N LYS A 66 2.95 7.28 -16.17
CA LYS A 66 2.89 6.41 -17.36
C LYS A 66 4.17 5.61 -17.60
N ALA A 67 5.34 6.12 -17.21
CA ALA A 67 6.61 5.39 -17.32
C ALA A 67 6.69 4.16 -16.39
N LEU A 68 5.84 4.11 -15.35
CA LEU A 68 5.74 3.00 -14.42
C LEU A 68 4.66 1.98 -14.79
N ALA A 69 3.97 2.14 -15.93
CA ALA A 69 2.87 1.24 -16.31
C ALA A 69 3.25 -0.24 -16.23
N GLN A 70 2.41 -1.02 -15.55
CA GLN A 70 2.61 -2.44 -15.28
C GLN A 70 1.43 -3.29 -15.76
N GLU A 71 1.69 -4.57 -15.94
CA GLU A 71 0.67 -5.59 -16.13
C GLU A 71 0.98 -6.83 -15.28
N THR A 72 -0.04 -7.49 -14.73
CA THR A 72 0.11 -8.75 -14.01
C THR A 72 -1.09 -9.67 -14.23
N ASP A 73 -0.86 -10.97 -14.28
CA ASP A 73 -1.90 -12.02 -14.21
C ASP A 73 -2.13 -12.53 -12.77
N ASP A 74 -1.18 -12.29 -11.87
CA ASP A 74 -1.31 -12.58 -10.44
C ASP A 74 -1.95 -11.39 -9.71
N PHE A 75 -3.28 -11.45 -9.56
CA PHE A 75 -4.04 -10.48 -8.78
C PHE A 75 -5.34 -11.08 -8.23
N GLU A 76 -5.77 -10.56 -7.09
CA GLU A 76 -7.10 -10.80 -6.53
C GLU A 76 -8.02 -9.60 -6.81
N SER A 77 -9.34 -9.83 -6.85
CA SER A 77 -10.32 -8.74 -6.93
C SER A 77 -11.35 -8.87 -5.82
N THR A 78 -11.54 -7.80 -5.05
CA THR A 78 -12.52 -7.73 -3.96
C THR A 78 -13.46 -6.54 -4.15
N TYR A 79 -14.64 -6.59 -3.53
CA TYR A 79 -15.57 -5.47 -3.49
C TYR A 79 -15.53 -4.82 -2.11
N ILE A 80 -15.20 -3.54 -2.07
CA ILE A 80 -15.22 -2.74 -0.85
C ILE A 80 -16.46 -1.85 -0.89
N ARG A 81 -17.20 -1.80 0.22
CA ARG A 81 -18.36 -0.93 0.35
C ARG A 81 -17.88 0.45 0.81
N SER A 82 -18.18 1.49 0.06
CA SER A 82 -17.98 2.87 0.51
C SER A 82 -18.97 3.19 1.64
N ALA A 83 -18.66 4.23 2.43
CA ALA A 83 -19.59 4.77 3.43
C ALA A 83 -20.94 5.21 2.81
N THR A 84 -20.94 5.55 1.52
CA THR A 84 -22.13 5.92 0.73
C THR A 84 -22.87 4.72 0.11
N GLY A 85 -22.46 3.48 0.43
CA GLY A 85 -23.14 2.26 -0.01
C GLY A 85 -22.73 1.73 -1.39
N HIS A 86 -21.93 2.48 -2.16
CA HIS A 86 -21.42 2.03 -3.45
C HIS A 86 -20.35 0.94 -3.28
N ARG A 87 -20.47 -0.14 -4.06
CA ARG A 87 -19.46 -1.20 -4.13
C ARG A 87 -18.39 -0.82 -5.14
N GLN A 88 -17.19 -0.50 -4.66
CA GLN A 88 -16.04 -0.28 -5.51
C GLN A 88 -15.22 -1.57 -5.60
N ARG A 89 -14.89 -2.00 -6.83
CA ARG A 89 -13.97 -3.10 -7.05
C ARG A 89 -12.54 -2.62 -6.77
N ARG A 90 -11.81 -3.34 -5.93
CA ARG A 90 -10.38 -3.14 -5.66
C ARG A 90 -9.60 -4.35 -6.13
N TYR A 91 -8.47 -4.11 -6.79
CA TYR A 91 -7.52 -5.15 -7.16
C TYR A 91 -6.42 -5.23 -6.11
N ILE A 92 -5.94 -6.42 -5.80
CA ILE A 92 -4.88 -6.65 -4.82
C ILE A 92 -3.78 -7.42 -5.53
N ILE A 93 -2.54 -6.96 -5.39
CA ILE A 93 -1.35 -7.66 -5.88
C ILE A 93 -0.44 -8.01 -4.70
N THR A 94 0.37 -9.03 -4.88
CA THR A 94 1.49 -9.31 -3.99
C THR A 94 2.73 -8.63 -4.56
N THR A 95 3.47 -7.89 -3.74
CA THR A 95 4.71 -7.24 -4.17
C THR A 95 5.67 -7.03 -3.00
N THR A 96 6.93 -6.76 -3.28
CA THR A 96 7.91 -6.34 -2.27
C THR A 96 7.73 -4.86 -1.91
N ILE A 97 7.66 -4.59 -0.61
CA ILE A 97 7.78 -3.24 -0.04
C ILE A 97 9.06 -3.13 0.79
N ARG A 98 9.84 -2.06 0.57
CA ARG A 98 10.93 -1.66 1.47
C ARG A 98 10.37 -0.66 2.48
N CYS A 99 10.47 -0.98 3.76
CA CYS A 99 9.93 -0.17 4.86
C CYS A 99 10.83 -0.31 6.10
N GLY A 100 11.15 0.79 6.80
CA GLY A 100 12.01 0.77 7.99
C GLY A 100 13.36 0.07 7.75
N GLY A 101 13.93 0.20 6.55
CA GLY A 101 15.21 -0.40 6.17
C GLY A 101 15.19 -1.90 5.83
N LYS A 102 14.02 -2.55 5.77
CA LYS A 102 13.89 -3.98 5.43
C LYS A 102 12.88 -4.20 4.30
N ASN A 103 13.07 -5.27 3.53
CA ASN A 103 12.12 -5.73 2.52
C ASN A 103 11.12 -6.71 3.12
N TYR A 104 9.86 -6.57 2.71
CA TYR A 104 8.76 -7.43 3.10
C TYR A 104 7.93 -7.77 1.88
N LEU A 105 7.44 -9.00 1.81
CA LEU A 105 6.35 -9.33 0.90
C LEU A 105 5.06 -8.77 1.48
N THR A 106 4.26 -8.09 0.67
CA THR A 106 2.98 -7.52 1.11
C THR A 106 1.89 -7.70 0.07
N LYS A 107 0.65 -7.85 0.53
CA LYS A 107 -0.54 -7.72 -0.31
C LYS A 107 -1.03 -6.28 -0.25
N ILE A 108 -0.96 -5.57 -1.38
CA ILE A 108 -1.34 -4.17 -1.46
C ILE A 108 -2.53 -3.99 -2.40
N GLY A 109 -3.52 -3.22 -1.95
CA GLY A 109 -4.65 -2.84 -2.78
C GLY A 109 -4.26 -1.74 -3.76
N LEU A 110 -4.65 -1.87 -5.02
CA LEU A 110 -4.48 -0.82 -6.02
C LEU A 110 -5.76 0.02 -6.08
N SER A 111 -5.63 1.33 -5.91
CA SER A 111 -6.77 2.26 -5.94
C SER A 111 -6.38 3.60 -6.50
N ASP A 112 -7.33 4.26 -7.16
CA ASP A 112 -7.21 5.68 -7.42
C ASP A 112 -7.30 6.43 -6.09
N ARG A 113 -6.32 7.31 -5.86
CA ARG A 113 -6.10 8.07 -4.62
C ARG A 113 -5.75 9.52 -4.97
N SER A 114 -6.13 9.99 -6.16
CA SER A 114 -5.79 11.32 -6.66
C SER A 114 -6.26 12.44 -5.72
N ASP A 115 -7.34 12.21 -4.96
CA ASP A 115 -7.87 13.16 -3.97
C ASP A 115 -7.26 13.01 -2.58
N MET A 116 -6.25 12.15 -2.41
CA MET A 116 -5.62 11.84 -1.12
C MET A 116 -4.21 12.41 -1.07
N LYS A 117 -3.83 12.98 0.08
CA LYS A 117 -2.48 13.52 0.29
C LYS A 117 -1.35 12.49 0.15
N ARG A 118 -1.64 11.22 0.46
CA ARG A 118 -0.64 10.14 0.53
C ARG A 118 -0.91 9.06 -0.51
N GLU A 119 0.12 8.83 -1.32
CA GLU A 119 0.17 7.83 -2.39
C GLU A 119 0.05 6.39 -1.87
N ALA A 120 0.59 6.11 -0.67
CA ALA A 120 0.54 4.79 -0.06
C ALA A 120 -0.01 4.82 1.37
N LEU A 121 -0.65 3.71 1.74
CA LEU A 121 -1.21 3.47 3.06
C LEU A 121 -0.84 2.04 3.52
N LEU A 122 -0.33 1.91 4.74
CA LEU A 122 -0.01 0.65 5.39
C LEU A 122 -1.03 0.36 6.49
N GLY A 123 -1.85 -0.69 6.30
CA GLY A 123 -2.87 -1.09 7.26
C GLY A 123 -2.38 -2.13 8.28
N ARG A 124 -3.25 -2.45 9.24
CA ARG A 124 -2.99 -3.41 10.33
C ARG A 124 -2.50 -4.78 9.85
N ARG A 125 -2.94 -5.26 8.68
CA ARG A 125 -2.49 -6.55 8.13
C ARG A 125 -0.97 -6.57 7.95
N PHE A 126 -0.42 -5.57 7.25
CA PHE A 126 1.02 -5.45 7.01
C PHE A 126 1.80 -5.34 8.33
N LEU A 127 1.30 -4.52 9.27
CA LEU A 127 1.92 -4.32 10.57
C LEU A 127 1.97 -5.62 11.39
N ARG A 128 0.84 -6.36 11.45
CA ARG A 128 0.71 -7.61 12.20
C ARG A 128 1.56 -8.72 11.62
N GLU A 129 1.50 -8.92 10.30
CA GLU A 129 2.24 -9.99 9.61
C GLU A 129 3.76 -9.81 9.75
N ASN A 130 4.24 -8.57 9.91
CA ASN A 130 5.66 -8.24 9.99
C ASN A 130 6.15 -7.83 11.39
N ASN A 131 5.32 -8.03 12.42
CA ASN A 131 5.63 -7.71 13.83
C ASN A 131 6.15 -6.27 14.03
N LEU A 132 5.45 -5.31 13.44
CA LEU A 132 5.78 -3.88 13.50
C LEU A 132 4.98 -3.17 14.60
N LEU A 133 5.61 -2.25 15.31
CA LEU A 133 4.99 -1.33 16.26
C LEU A 133 4.96 0.08 15.66
N VAL A 134 3.87 0.81 15.90
CA VAL A 134 3.76 2.21 15.49
C VAL A 134 4.10 3.10 16.69
N ASP A 135 5.08 4.00 16.56
CA ASP A 135 5.36 5.06 17.53
C ASP A 135 5.08 6.41 16.87
N VAL A 136 4.09 7.13 17.40
CA VAL A 136 3.63 8.41 16.84
C VAL A 136 4.67 9.54 16.94
N ARG A 137 5.72 9.36 17.75
CA ARG A 137 6.83 10.30 17.88
C ARG A 137 7.93 10.06 16.85
N LYS A 138 7.93 8.90 16.20
CA LYS A 138 8.93 8.55 15.18
C LYS A 138 8.54 9.20 13.85
N ASN A 139 9.51 9.86 13.23
CA ASN A 139 9.34 10.59 11.97
C ASN A 139 8.25 11.68 12.04
N SER A 140 7.96 12.24 13.22
CA SER A 140 6.90 13.24 13.41
C SER A 140 7.18 14.52 12.63
N GLU A 141 8.43 14.80 12.31
CA GLU A 141 8.86 15.89 11.43
C GLU A 141 8.39 15.75 9.97
N LEU A 142 7.96 14.54 9.56
CA LEU A 142 7.37 14.30 8.25
C LEU A 142 5.85 14.57 8.24
N ASP A 143 5.23 14.75 9.42
CA ASP A 143 3.79 14.88 9.58
C ASP A 143 3.32 16.33 9.42
N ASP A 144 3.05 16.66 8.16
CA ASP A 144 2.43 17.91 7.72
C ASP A 144 0.89 17.83 7.68
N GLU A 145 0.25 16.77 8.19
CA GLU A 145 -1.22 16.70 8.29
C GLU A 145 -1.75 17.45 9.52
N GLY A 146 -0.97 17.52 10.61
CA GLY A 146 -1.35 18.21 11.84
C GLY A 146 -1.30 19.74 11.78
N GLU A 147 -0.52 20.33 10.85
CA GLU A 147 -0.36 21.78 10.74
C GLU A 147 -1.64 22.49 10.26
N ASN A 148 -2.54 21.80 9.54
CA ASN A 148 -3.83 22.35 9.10
C ASN A 148 -4.91 22.38 10.18
N THR A 149 -4.58 22.03 11.42
CA THR A 149 -5.53 21.99 12.55
C THR A 149 -5.17 22.94 13.70
N ARG A 150 -4.18 23.82 13.49
CA ARG A 150 -3.81 24.90 14.41
C ARG A 150 -4.24 26.26 13.87
#